data_AF-A0A8J3BXQ6-F1
#
_entry.id   AF-A0A8J3BXQ6-F1
#
_cell.length_a   1.000
_cell.length_b   1.000
_cell.length_c   1.000
_cell.angle_alpha   90.00
_cell.angle_beta   90.00
_cell.angle_gamma   90.00
#
_symmetry.space_group_name_H-M   'P 1'
#
loop_
_entity.id
_entity.type
_entity.pdbx_description
1 polymer ?
#
loop_
_entity_poly.entity_id
_entity_poly.type
_entity_poly.pdbx_seq_one_letter_code
_entity_poly.pdbx_strand_id
1 'polypeptide(L)' 'MDTVGEAMAVIAEEAERQGFQVRQTRSAMWHFRKGSDNWIFAPRSTLDVVDALSMLISAGLDWK' A
#
# COMPACT_ATOMS: atom_id res chain seq x y z
N MET A 1 -12.34 12.62 -7.73
CA MET A 1 -11.53 11.94 -6.70
C MET A 1 -11.12 10.62 -7.31
N ASP A 2 -9.82 10.31 -7.35
CA ASP A 2 -9.29 9.17 -8.11
C ASP A 2 -9.43 7.89 -7.28
N THR A 3 -10.24 6.94 -7.78
CA THR A 3 -10.54 5.66 -7.12
C THR A 3 -9.28 4.86 -6.79
N VAL A 4 -8.20 5.01 -7.57
CA VAL A 4 -6.91 4.36 -7.28
C VAL A 4 -6.27 4.92 -6.02
N GLY A 5 -6.25 6.25 -5.88
CA GLY A 5 -5.69 6.92 -4.71
C GLY A 5 -6.46 6.62 -3.42
N GLU A 6 -7.79 6.59 -3.50
CA GLU A 6 -8.67 6.22 -2.38
C GLU A 6 -8.44 4.77 -1.94
N ALA A 7 -8.39 3.82 -2.88
CA ALA A 7 -8.16 2.42 -2.56
C ALA A 7 -6.79 2.20 -1.91
N MET A 8 -5.73 2.86 -2.41
CA MET A 8 -4.42 2.82 -1.78
C MET A 8 -4.38 3.44 -0.39
N ALA A 9 -5.17 4.50 -0.15
CA ALA A 9 -5.29 5.10 1.18
C ALA A 9 -5.92 4.12 2.18
N VAL A 10 -6.96 3.39 1.81
CA VAL A 10 -7.56 2.34 2.65
C VAL A 10 -6.54 1.24 2.96
N ILE A 11 -5.77 0.80 1.96
CA ILE A 11 -4.70 -0.19 2.16
C ILE A 11 -3.62 0.34 3.11
N ALA A 12 -3.23 1.61 2.94
CA ALA A 12 -2.25 2.26 3.78
C ALA A 12 -2.69 2.35 5.25
N GLU A 13 -3.92 2.81 5.50
CA GLU A 13 -4.48 2.92 6.85
C GLU A 13 -4.49 1.56 7.57
N GLU A 14 -4.92 0.51 6.87
CA GLU A 14 -4.93 -0.83 7.44
C GLU A 14 -3.52 -1.38 7.67
N ALA A 15 -2.59 -1.12 6.76
CA ALA A 15 -1.19 -1.51 6.95
C ALA A 15 -0.55 -0.80 8.14
N GLU A 16 -0.81 0.50 8.32
CA GLU A 16 -0.34 1.26 9.50
C GLU A 16 -0.88 0.68 10.80
N ARG A 17 -2.18 0.33 10.84
CA ARG A 17 -2.81 -0.34 11.99
C ARG A 17 -2.11 -1.65 12.37
N GLN A 18 -1.51 -2.33 11.40
CA GLN A 18 -0.79 -3.60 11.57
C GLN A 18 0.74 -3.44 11.70
N GLY A 19 1.22 -2.21 11.91
CA GLY A 19 2.62 -1.93 12.21
C GLY A 19 3.52 -1.78 10.98
N PHE A 20 2.95 -1.61 9.79
CA PHE A 20 3.73 -1.08 8.67
C PHE A 20 3.98 0.42 8.87
N GLN A 21 5.13 0.91 8.44
CA GLN A 21 5.35 2.34 8.23
C GLN A 21 4.96 2.67 6.81
N VAL A 22 3.99 3.57 6.62
CA VAL A 22 3.53 3.98 5.30
C VAL A 22 3.87 5.44 5.04
N ARG A 23 4.28 5.74 3.81
CA ARG A 23 4.52 7.11 3.36
C ARG A 23 4.12 7.28 1.92
N GLN A 24 3.28 8.27 1.65
CA GLN A 24 3.02 8.74 0.30
C GLN A 24 3.96 9.91 -0.04
N THR A 25 4.54 9.88 -1.24
CA THR A 25 5.35 10.98 -1.78
C THR A 25 4.52 11.88 -2.69
N ARG A 26 5.02 13.09 -2.97
CA ARG A 26 4.35 14.05 -3.88
C ARG A 26 4.14 13.52 -5.29
N SER A 27 4.87 12.49 -5.71
CA SER A 27 4.71 11.81 -7.00
C SER A 27 3.70 10.66 -6.97
N ALA A 28 2.81 10.61 -5.98
CA ALA A 28 1.84 9.53 -5.76
C ALA A 28 2.47 8.14 -5.58
N MET A 29 3.77 8.05 -5.27
CA MET A 29 4.38 6.77 -4.88
C MET A 29 4.11 6.48 -3.41
N TRP A 30 3.73 5.24 -3.15
CA TRP A 30 3.46 4.71 -1.82
C TRP A 30 4.60 3.82 -1.38
N HIS A 31 5.14 4.11 -0.21
CA HIS A 31 6.21 3.35 0.43
C HIS A 31 5.62 2.63 1.63
N PHE A 32 5.80 1.32 1.71
CA PHE A 32 5.41 0.48 2.83
C PHE A 32 6.67 -0.18 3.38
N ARG A 33 6.85 -0.16 4.71
CA ARG A 33 8.01 -0.78 5.36
C ARG A 33 7.59 -1.59 6.57
N LYS A 34 8.16 -2.78 6.73
CA LYS A 34 7.98 -3.63 7.93
C LYS A 34 9.31 -4.32 8.24
N GLY A 35 9.91 -3.99 9.39
CA GLY A 35 11.27 -4.43 9.72
C GLY A 35 12.32 -3.91 8.72
N SER A 36 13.09 -4.84 8.14
CA SER A 36 14.10 -4.55 7.10
C SER A 36 13.51 -4.39 5.70
N ASP A 37 12.26 -4.84 5.49
CA ASP A 37 11.68 -4.96 4.16
C ASP A 37 10.94 -3.67 3.78
N ASN A 38 11.02 -3.32 2.50
CA ASN A 38 10.45 -2.10 1.94
C ASN A 38 9.85 -2.36 0.56
N TRP A 39 8.59 -1.98 0.37
CA TRP A 39 7.84 -2.07 -0.88
C TRP A 39 7.44 -0.69 -1.37
N ILE A 40 7.58 -0.46 -2.67
CA ILE A 40 7.27 0.82 -3.30
C ILE A 40 6.31 0.57 -4.45
N PHE A 41 5.19 1.28 -4.44
CA PHE A 41 4.15 1.16 -5.45
C PHE A 41 3.85 2.53 -6.07
N ALA A 42 3.66 2.55 -7.40
CA ALA A 42 3.21 3.72 -8.14
C ALA A 42 1.96 3.35 -8.96
N PRO A 43 0.83 3.05 -8.29
CA PRO A 43 -0.35 2.50 -8.94
C PRO A 43 -1.00 3.56 -9.85
N ARG A 44 -1.38 3.14 -11.05
CA ARG A 44 -2.03 3.97 -12.07
C ARG A 44 -3.39 3.40 -12.50
N SER A 45 -3.72 2.21 -12.04
CA SER A 45 -4.94 1.48 -12.36
C SER A 45 -5.39 0.64 -11.18
N THR A 46 -6.65 0.18 -11.22
CA THR A 46 -7.19 -0.75 -10.20
C THR A 46 -6.41 -2.07 -10.17
N LEU A 47 -5.84 -2.51 -11.29
CA LEU A 47 -5.01 -3.72 -11.32
C LEU A 47 -3.74 -3.55 -10.49
N ASP A 48 -3.07 -2.41 -10.60
CA ASP A 48 -1.88 -2.11 -9.79
C ASP A 48 -2.19 -2.07 -8.29
N VAL A 49 -3.41 -1.64 -7.92
CA VAL A 49 -3.88 -1.65 -6.53
C VAL A 49 -4.03 -3.09 -6.02
N VAL A 50 -4.61 -3.98 -6.83
CA VAL A 50 -4.77 -5.40 -6.48
C VAL A 50 -3.40 -6.08 -6.37
N ASP A 51 -2.46 -5.75 -7.25
CA ASP A 51 -1.09 -6.27 -7.19
C ASP A 51 -0.36 -5.78 -5.93
N ALA A 52 -0.50 -4.50 -5.59
CA ALA A 52 0.05 -3.94 -4.37
C ALA A 52 -0.53 -4.61 -3.11
N LEU A 53 -1.86 -4.79 -3.06
CA LEU A 53 -2.52 -5.48 -1.96
C LEU A 53 -2.03 -6.93 -1.82
N SER A 54 -1.93 -7.66 -2.93
CA SER A 54 -1.47 -9.06 -2.94
C SER A 54 -0.03 -9.19 -2.44
N MET A 55 0.84 -8.27 -2.84
CA MET A 55 2.21 -8.18 -2.34
C MET A 55 2.26 -7.90 -0.84
N LEU A 56 1.44 -6.96 -0.36
CA LEU A 56 1.38 -6.61 1.06
C LEU A 56 0.79 -7.76 1.91
N ILE A 57 -0.19 -8.49 1.41
CA ILE A 57 -0.70 -9.72 2.05
C ILE A 57 0.42 -10.75 2.18
N SER A 58 1.21 -10.94 1.12
CA SER A 58 2.39 -11.82 1.14
C SER A 58 3.47 -11.33 2.11
N ALA A 59 3.54 -10.02 2.35
CA ALA A 59 4.38 -9.39 3.36
C ALA A 59 3.78 -9.43 4.79
N GLY A 60 2.64 -10.10 4.98
CA GLY A 60 1.99 -10.27 6.27
C GLY A 60 1.06 -9.11 6.67
N LEU A 61 0.42 -8.46 5.70
CA LEU A 61 -0.79 -7.67 5.90
C LEU A 61 -2.00 -8.62 5.99
N ASP A 62 -2.70 -8.63 7.12
CA ASP A 62 -3.92 -9.42 7.33
C ASP A 62 -5.13 -8.64 6.79
N TRP A 63 -5.50 -8.88 5.53
CA TRP A 63 -6.65 -8.25 4.89
C TRP A 63 -7.92 -9.07 5.17
N LYS A 64 -8.82 -8.56 6.00
CA LYS A 64 -10.08 -9.21 6.43
C LYS A 64 -11.31 -8.35 6.17
#